data_AF-A0A7K3KKX9-F1
#
_entry.id   AF-A0A7K3KKX9-F1
#
_cell.length_a   1.000
_cell.length_b   1.000
_cell.length_c   1.000
_cell.angle_alpha   90.00
_cell.angle_beta   90.00
_cell.angle_gamma   90.00
#
_symmetry.space_group_name_H-M   'P 1'
#
loop_
_entity.id
_entity.type
_entity.pdbx_description
1 polymer ?
#
loop_
_entity_poly.entity_id
_entity_poly.type
_entity_poly.pdbx_seq_one_letter_code
_entity_poly.pdbx_strand_id
1 'polypeptide(L)'
;MIAKVDRADVPPSNKPRSPIRQFALDSLTEFLASARAGEVFEVTGFPGRPEQMVDAVRAEAHYLDRGRSVRAFRRRGRVFLEALEPKPRIYGADGRRL
;
A
#
# COMPACT_ATOMS: atom_id res chain seq x y z
N MET A 1 4.87 -30.61 -2.54
CA MET A 1 6.28 -30.66 -2.99
C MET A 1 6.66 -29.28 -3.50
N ILE A 2 7.75 -28.67 -3.03
CA ILE A 2 8.26 -27.36 -3.47
C ILE A 2 9.76 -27.50 -3.81
N ALA A 3 10.25 -26.79 -4.84
CA ALA A 3 11.64 -26.84 -5.27
C ALA A 3 12.28 -25.45 -5.15
N LYS A 4 13.57 -25.41 -4.76
CA LYS A 4 14.36 -24.18 -4.72
C LYS A 4 14.84 -23.85 -6.14
N VAL A 5 14.60 -22.63 -6.58
CA VAL A 5 15.05 -22.07 -7.86
C VAL A 5 15.97 -20.88 -7.61
N ASP A 6 16.91 -20.63 -8.53
CA ASP A 6 17.75 -19.44 -8.49
C ASP A 6 16.91 -18.18 -8.73
N ARG A 7 17.33 -17.06 -8.13
CA ARG A 7 16.66 -15.78 -8.32
C ARG A 7 16.79 -15.27 -9.76
N ALA A 8 17.90 -15.56 -10.43
CA ALA A 8 18.13 -15.18 -11.83
C ALA A 8 17.16 -15.88 -12.80
N ASP A 9 16.70 -17.08 -12.43
CA ASP A 9 15.76 -17.86 -13.24
C ASP A 9 14.29 -17.43 -13.03
N VAL A 10 14.03 -16.49 -12.11
CA VAL A 10 12.68 -15.95 -11.93
C VAL A 10 12.38 -15.01 -13.09
N PRO A 11 11.40 -15.33 -13.96
CA PRO A 11 11.09 -14.48 -15.10
C PRO A 11 10.62 -13.10 -14.62
N PRO A 12 10.99 -12.02 -15.34
CA PRO A 12 10.56 -10.68 -14.97
C PRO A 12 9.04 -10.59 -15.04
N SER A 13 8.44 -10.04 -13.97
CA SER A 13 6.99 -9.78 -13.95
C SER A 13 6.70 -8.50 -14.73
N ASN A 14 6.41 -8.63 -16.02
CA ASN A 14 6.01 -7.51 -16.89
C ASN A 14 4.48 -7.35 -16.98
N LYS A 15 3.74 -7.85 -15.99
CA LYS A 15 2.28 -7.78 -16.00
C LYS A 15 1.81 -6.34 -15.76
N PRO A 16 0.87 -5.83 -16.58
CA PRO A 16 0.25 -4.54 -16.33
C PRO A 16 -0.47 -4.54 -14.98
N ARG A 17 -0.65 -3.36 -14.38
CA ARG A 17 -1.46 -3.22 -13.17
C ARG A 17 -2.88 -3.72 -13.45
N SER A 18 -3.40 -4.55 -12.56
CA SER A 18 -4.82 -4.92 -12.59
C SER A 18 -5.71 -3.70 -12.32
N PRO A 19 -6.98 -3.69 -12.76
CA PRO A 19 -7.91 -2.57 -12.52
C PRO A 19 -7.98 -2.13 -11.05
N ILE A 20 -8.02 -3.07 -10.10
CA ILE A 20 -8.07 -2.75 -8.67
C ILE A 20 -6.76 -2.09 -8.16
N ARG A 21 -5.61 -2.48 -8.72
CA ARG A 21 -4.32 -1.87 -8.38
C ARG A 21 -4.18 -0.47 -8.97
N GLN A 22 -4.70 -0.26 -10.18
CA GLN A 22 -4.75 1.07 -10.76
C GLN A 22 -5.66 1.99 -9.95
N PHE A 23 -6.88 1.52 -9.62
CA PHE A 23 -7.80 2.26 -8.76
C PHE A 23 -7.17 2.58 -7.39
N ALA A 24 -6.49 1.60 -6.76
CA ALA A 24 -5.78 1.83 -5.51
C ALA A 24 -4.67 2.86 -5.60
N LEU A 25 -3.91 2.88 -6.71
CA LEU A 25 -2.89 3.89 -6.95
C LEU A 25 -3.51 5.29 -7.06
N ASP A 26 -4.60 5.40 -7.83
CA ASP A 26 -5.28 6.68 -8.07
C ASP A 26 -5.88 7.22 -6.76
N SER A 27 -6.63 6.38 -6.02
CA SER A 27 -7.19 6.75 -4.71
C SER A 27 -6.12 7.13 -3.70
N LEU A 28 -5.01 6.40 -3.66
CA LEU A 28 -3.91 6.69 -2.73
C LEU A 28 -3.21 8.01 -3.09
N THR A 29 -3.08 8.32 -4.38
CA THR A 29 -2.49 9.58 -4.86
C THR A 29 -3.36 10.77 -4.47
N GLU A 30 -4.68 10.68 -4.70
CA GLU A 30 -5.65 11.71 -4.30
C GLU A 30 -5.67 11.91 -2.78
N PHE A 31 -5.71 10.79 -2.03
CA PHE A 31 -5.66 10.80 -0.57
C PHE A 31 -4.39 11.49 -0.05
N LEU A 32 -3.22 11.13 -0.56
CA LEU A 32 -1.95 11.72 -0.10
C LEU A 32 -1.81 13.20 -0.45
N ALA A 33 -2.49 13.68 -1.49
CA ALA A 33 -2.45 15.09 -1.88
C ALA A 33 -3.28 15.98 -0.95
N SER A 34 -4.26 15.43 -0.22
CA SER A 34 -5.27 16.18 0.51
C SER A 34 -5.34 15.86 2.00
N ALA A 35 -5.04 14.62 2.40
CA ALA A 35 -5.24 14.15 3.76
C ALA A 35 -4.18 14.70 4.73
N ARG A 36 -4.65 15.09 5.92
CA ARG A 36 -3.82 15.48 7.05
C ARG A 36 -3.67 14.32 8.03
N ALA A 37 -2.58 14.31 8.79
CA ALA A 37 -2.34 13.26 9.78
C ALA A 37 -3.52 13.14 10.78
N GLY A 38 -3.94 11.90 11.03
CA GLY A 38 -5.09 11.56 11.87
C GLY A 38 -6.43 11.51 11.13
N GLU A 39 -6.51 11.99 9.89
CA GLU A 39 -7.76 11.93 9.11
C GLU A 39 -8.01 10.54 8.53
N VAL A 40 -9.30 10.18 8.46
CA VAL A 40 -9.76 8.89 7.94
C VAL A 40 -10.74 9.14 6.81
N PHE A 41 -10.48 8.51 5.66
CA PHE A 41 -11.29 8.61 4.45
C PHE A 41 -11.83 7.23 4.10
N GLU A 42 -13.07 7.18 3.64
CA GLU A 42 -13.64 5.97 3.05
C GLU A 42 -13.29 5.90 1.57
N VAL A 43 -12.91 4.72 1.11
CA VAL A 43 -12.71 4.45 -0.32
C VAL A 43 -13.95 3.74 -0.85
N THR A 44 -14.61 4.36 -1.82
CA THR A 44 -15.86 3.88 -2.42
C THR A 44 -15.69 3.63 -3.92
N GLY A 45 -16.54 2.79 -4.52
CA GLY A 45 -16.54 2.57 -5.98
C GLY A 45 -15.38 1.72 -6.52
N PHE A 46 -14.58 1.12 -5.65
CA PHE A 46 -13.49 0.25 -6.07
C PHE A 46 -14.03 -1.06 -6.70
N PRO A 47 -13.32 -1.61 -7.70
CA PRO A 47 -13.69 -2.90 -8.26
C PRO A 47 -13.29 -4.04 -7.30
N GLY A 48 -14.13 -5.07 -7.21
CA GLY A 48 -13.81 -6.31 -6.48
C GLY A 48 -14.16 -6.27 -4.99
N ARG A 49 -13.48 -7.12 -4.21
CA ARG A 49 -13.80 -7.31 -2.79
C ARG A 49 -13.00 -6.34 -1.90
N PRO A 50 -13.55 -5.91 -0.75
CA PRO A 50 -12.86 -5.02 0.19
C PRO A 50 -11.47 -5.51 0.61
N GLU A 51 -11.28 -6.82 0.76
CA GLU A 51 -9.98 -7.40 1.13
C GLU A 51 -8.94 -7.16 0.03
N GLN A 52 -9.33 -7.37 -1.23
CA GLN A 52 -8.46 -7.18 -2.39
C GLN A 52 -8.07 -5.70 -2.53
N MET A 53 -8.98 -4.80 -2.19
CA MET A 53 -8.71 -3.36 -2.23
C MET A 53 -7.71 -2.94 -1.14
N VAL A 54 -7.88 -3.44 0.09
CA VAL A 54 -6.91 -3.19 1.18
C VAL A 54 -5.53 -3.72 0.80
N ASP A 55 -5.44 -4.91 0.22
CA ASP A 55 -4.16 -5.50 -0.20
C ASP A 55 -3.52 -4.70 -1.36
N ALA A 56 -4.33 -4.25 -2.32
CA ALA A 56 -3.88 -3.40 -3.42
C ALA A 56 -3.31 -2.07 -2.91
N VAL A 57 -4.01 -1.38 -1.99
CA VAL A 57 -3.52 -0.13 -1.39
C VAL A 57 -2.22 -0.36 -0.63
N ARG A 58 -2.10 -1.43 0.16
CA ARG A 58 -0.87 -1.73 0.90
C ARG A 58 0.31 -1.95 -0.04
N ALA A 59 0.08 -2.65 -1.15
CA ALA A 59 1.11 -2.86 -2.16
C ALA A 59 1.56 -1.53 -2.79
N GLU A 60 0.63 -0.68 -3.24
CA GLU A 60 1.01 0.60 -3.85
C GLU A 60 1.66 1.56 -2.84
N ALA A 61 1.17 1.60 -1.59
CA ALA A 61 1.79 2.41 -0.53
C ALA A 61 3.23 1.97 -0.24
N HIS A 62 3.52 0.67 -0.31
CA HIS A 62 4.89 0.16 -0.22
C HIS A 62 5.75 0.64 -1.40
N TYR A 63 5.24 0.54 -2.63
CA TYR A 63 5.98 0.99 -3.83
C TYR A 63 6.24 2.51 -3.86
N LEU A 64 5.42 3.30 -3.20
CA LEU A 64 5.60 4.75 -3.05
C LEU A 64 6.49 5.15 -1.86
N ASP A 65 7.08 4.20 -1.12
CA ASP A 65 7.77 4.41 0.18
C ASP A 65 6.88 5.14 1.21
N ARG A 66 5.56 4.95 1.12
CA ARG A 66 4.53 5.54 2.00
C ARG A 66 3.86 4.54 2.93
N GLY A 67 4.34 3.30 2.99
CA GLY A 67 3.75 2.23 3.81
C GLY A 67 3.69 2.53 5.32
N ARG A 68 4.40 3.56 5.80
CA ARG A 68 4.34 4.04 7.20
C ARG A 68 3.50 5.30 7.40
N SER A 69 3.14 5.99 6.32
CA SER A 69 2.35 7.23 6.34
C SER A 69 0.87 6.99 6.10
N VAL A 70 0.48 5.80 5.64
CA VAL A 70 -0.91 5.44 5.35
C VAL A 70 -1.23 4.08 5.93
N ARG A 71 -2.37 3.99 6.61
CA ARG A 71 -2.94 2.72 7.05
C ARG A 71 -4.21 2.43 6.28
N ALA A 72 -4.20 1.31 5.55
CA ALA A 72 -5.39 0.77 4.91
C ALA A 72 -6.02 -0.35 5.77
N PHE A 73 -7.31 -0.25 6.02
CA PHE A 73 -8.07 -1.23 6.77
C PHE A 73 -9.51 -1.37 6.27
N ARG A 74 -10.15 -2.48 6.63
CA ARG A 74 -11.57 -2.72 6.34
C ARG A 74 -12.38 -2.80 7.63
N ARG A 75 -13.63 -2.33 7.59
CA ARG A 75 -14.59 -2.50 8.70
C ARG A 75 -15.99 -2.63 8.13
N ARG A 76 -16.71 -3.69 8.51
CA ARG A 76 -18.10 -3.96 8.07
C ARG A 76 -18.28 -3.88 6.54
N GLY A 77 -17.36 -4.48 5.78
CA GLY A 77 -17.41 -4.48 4.30
C GLY A 77 -16.96 -3.19 3.62
N ARG A 78 -16.59 -2.16 4.37
CA ARG A 78 -16.11 -0.86 3.85
C ARG A 78 -14.59 -0.77 3.98
N VAL A 79 -13.97 0.03 3.12
CA VAL A 79 -12.51 0.22 3.06
C VAL A 79 -12.18 1.65 3.48
N PHE A 80 -11.15 1.79 4.31
CA PHE A 80 -10.74 3.07 4.87
C PHE A 80 -9.23 3.27 4.74
N LEU A 81 -8.85 4.53 4.55
CA LEU A 81 -7.48 5.03 4.58
C LEU A 81 -7.34 6.00 5.75
N GLU A 82 -6.33 5.79 6.57
CA GLU A 82 -5.96 6.67 7.68
C GLU A 82 -4.56 7.24 7.41
N ALA A 83 -4.42 8.55 7.50
CA ALA A 83 -3.15 9.23 7.34
C ALA A 83 -2.43 9.17 8.69
N LEU A 84 -1.29 8.49 8.72
CA LEU A 84 -0.47 8.36 9.92
C LEU A 84 0.52 9.51 10.00
N GLU A 85 0.82 9.94 11.23
CA GLU A 85 1.96 10.83 11.43
C GLU A 85 3.25 10.17 10.90
N PRO A 86 4.10 10.92 10.21
CA PRO A 86 5.37 10.42 9.75
C PRO A 86 6.23 10.06 10.97
N LYS A 87 6.32 8.77 11.30
CA LYS A 87 7.25 8.32 12.33
C LYS A 87 8.67 8.72 11.89
N PRO A 88 9.45 9.43 12.72
CA PRO A 88 10.83 9.74 12.37
C PRO A 88 11.55 8.43 12.05
N ARG A 89 12.34 8.42 10.97
CA ARG A 89 13.26 7.32 10.71
C ARG A 89 14.26 7.36 11.85
N ILE A 90 14.10 6.51 12.85
CA ILE A 90 15.12 6.32 13.88
C ILE A 90 16.29 5.62 13.18
N TYR A 91 17.16 6.41 12.57
CA TYR A 91 18.49 5.96 12.25
C TYR A 91 19.21 5.84 13.59
N GLY A 92 19.72 4.65 13.92
CA GLY A 92 20.80 4.59 14.90
C GLY A 92 21.93 5.51 14.41
N ALA A 93 22.69 6.11 15.32
CA ALA A 93 23.76 7.07 14.99
C ALA A 93 24.82 6.52 13.99
N ASP A 94 24.78 5.22 13.68
CA ASP A 94 25.64 4.47 12.76
C ASP A 94 25.00 4.17 11.37
N GLY A 95 23.85 4.74 11.04
CA GLY A 95 23.25 4.60 9.69
C GLY A 95 22.79 3.18 9.30
N ARG A 96 22.83 2.21 10.22
CA ARG A 96 22.35 0.84 10.01
C ARG A 96 20.89 0.67 10.44
N ARG A 97 20.16 -0.12 9.65
CA ARG A 97 18.75 -0.49 9.85
C ARG A 97 18.64 -1.37 11.10
N LEU A 98 17.98 -0.86 12.16
CA LEU A 98 17.52 -1.66 13.29
C LEU A 98 16.32 -2.53 12.88
#